data_AF-A0A963VJR4-F1
#
_entry.id   AF-A0A963VJR4-F1
#
_cell.length_a   1.000
_cell.length_b   1.000
_cell.length_c   1.000
_cell.angle_alpha   90.00
_cell.angle_beta   90.00
_cell.angle_gamma   90.00
#
_symmetry.space_group_name_H-M   'P 1'
#
loop_
_entity.id
_entity.type
_entity.pdbx_description
1 polymer ?
#
loop_
_entity_poly.entity_id
_entity_poly.type
_entity_poly.pdbx_seq_one_letter_code
_entity_poly.pdbx_strand_id
1 'polypeptide(L)'
;MATSFNEQFDQHGAWRREFGLRLKLLAEWMKDHELLDAGVEERLRRLEMQVRADKVMVAFVGEFSRGKSELINAVFFAGYGRRIMPASAGRTTM
;
A
#
# COMPACT_ATOMS: atom_id res chain seq x y z
N MET A 1 16.91 -3.18 -16.67
CA MET A 1 15.48 -2.99 -17.00
C MET A 1 14.83 -2.26 -15.85
N ALA A 2 13.98 -1.26 -16.11
CA ALA A 2 13.26 -0.57 -15.04
C ALA A 2 12.20 -1.51 -14.44
N THR A 3 12.09 -1.54 -13.11
CA THR A 3 11.04 -2.28 -12.39
C THR A 3 9.67 -1.75 -12.79
N SER A 4 8.73 -2.64 -13.07
CA SER A 4 7.35 -2.27 -13.39
C SER A 4 6.66 -1.60 -12.20
N PHE A 5 5.60 -0.85 -12.46
CA PHE A 5 4.84 -0.15 -11.43
C PHE A 5 4.28 -1.11 -10.37
N ASN A 6 3.78 -2.29 -10.78
CA ASN A 6 3.28 -3.31 -9.84
C ASN A 6 4.42 -3.88 -8.98
N GLU A 7 5.59 -4.15 -9.57
CA GLU A 7 6.74 -4.62 -8.81
C GLU A 7 7.19 -3.60 -7.75
N GLN A 8 7.10 -2.30 -8.04
CA GLN A 8 7.39 -1.25 -7.06
C GLN A 8 6.38 -1.25 -5.91
N PHE A 9 5.08 -1.48 -6.20
CA PHE A 9 4.04 -1.64 -5.17
C PHE A 9 4.27 -2.88 -4.30
N ASP A 10 4.63 -3.99 -4.93
CA ASP A 10 4.93 -5.24 -4.22
C ASP A 10 6.15 -5.09 -3.31
N GLN A 11 7.21 -4.44 -3.80
CA GLN A 11 8.41 -4.10 -3.02
C GLN A 11 8.07 -3.19 -1.85
N HIS A 12 7.26 -2.16 -2.06
CA HIS A 12 6.81 -1.27 -0.99
C HIS A 12 5.96 -2.04 0.05
N GLY A 13 5.07 -2.92 -0.39
CA GLY A 13 4.29 -3.78 0.49
C GLY A 13 5.16 -4.75 1.30
N ALA A 14 6.20 -5.32 0.69
CA ALA A 14 7.18 -6.16 1.38
C ALA A 14 7.96 -5.37 2.44
N TRP A 15 8.47 -4.20 2.06
CA TRP A 15 9.17 -3.30 2.98
C TRP A 15 8.30 -2.92 4.19
N ARG A 16 7.02 -2.59 3.99
CA ARG A 16 6.10 -2.26 5.09
C ARG A 16 5.92 -3.41 6.07
N ARG A 17 5.79 -4.64 5.58
CA ARG A 17 5.68 -5.84 6.43
C ARG A 17 6.97 -6.05 7.23
N GLU A 18 8.12 -5.93 6.58
CA GLU A 18 9.42 -6.07 7.22
C GLU A 18 9.65 -4.99 8.29
N PHE A 19 9.29 -3.73 7.99
CA PHE A 19 9.37 -2.63 8.94
C PHE A 19 8.51 -2.89 10.18
N GLY A 20 7.27 -3.39 10.00
CA GLY A 20 6.41 -3.79 11.10
C GLY A 20 7.00 -4.90 11.96
N LEU A 21 7.66 -5.89 11.35
CA LEU A 21 8.38 -6.95 12.09
C LEU A 21 9.56 -6.38 12.88
N ARG A 22 10.38 -5.52 12.27
CA ARG A 22 11.52 -4.88 12.95
C ARG A 22 11.06 -4.02 14.13
N LEU A 23 9.93 -3.33 14.01
CA LEU A 23 9.36 -2.54 15.10
C LEU A 23 8.92 -3.42 16.28
N LYS A 24 8.34 -4.60 16.01
CA LYS A 24 7.99 -5.58 17.05
C LYS A 24 9.21 -6.12 17.77
N LEU A 25 10.24 -6.50 17.02
CA LEU A 25 11.51 -6.98 17.58
C LEU A 25 12.17 -5.90 18.45
N LEU A 26 12.10 -4.63 18.04
CA LEU A 26 12.58 -3.52 18.86
C LEU A 26 11.80 -3.40 20.17
N ALA A 27 10.46 -3.50 20.11
CA ALA A 27 9.62 -3.44 21.30
C ALA A 27 9.94 -4.58 22.29
N GLU A 28 10.12 -5.80 21.78
CA GLU A 28 10.52 -6.96 22.58
C GLU A 28 11.90 -6.75 23.20
N TRP A 29 12.88 -6.32 22.42
CA TRP A 29 14.22 -6.04 22.93
C TRP A 29 14.22 -4.96 24.01
N MET A 30 13.46 -3.87 23.83
CA MET A 30 13.33 -2.80 24.83
C MET A 30 12.66 -3.29 26.11
N LYS A 31 11.66 -4.19 25.99
CA LYS A 31 11.01 -4.82 27.14
C LYS A 31 11.99 -5.67 27.93
N ASP A 32 12.79 -6.48 27.25
CA ASP A 32 13.78 -7.39 27.88
C ASP A 32 14.89 -6.62 28.62
N HIS A 33 15.15 -5.38 28.23
CA HIS A 33 16.15 -4.50 28.86
C HIS A 33 15.54 -3.46 29.82
N GLU A 34 14.26 -3.58 30.18
CA GLU A 34 13.55 -2.66 31.08
C GLU A 34 13.54 -1.19 30.59
N LEU A 35 13.66 -0.98 29.27
CA LEU A 35 13.67 0.34 28.63
C LEU A 35 12.27 0.78 28.16
N LEU A 36 11.25 -0.02 28.45
CA LEU A 36 9.90 0.15 27.92
C LEU A 36 8.99 0.79 28.98
N ASP A 37 9.08 2.11 29.10
CA ASP A 37 8.12 2.90 29.89
C ASP A 37 6.77 3.08 29.14
N ALA A 38 5.75 3.54 29.86
CA ALA A 38 4.40 3.72 29.31
C ALA A 38 4.34 4.70 28.12
N GLY A 39 5.22 5.71 28.10
CA GLY A 39 5.30 6.68 27.01
C GLY A 39 5.91 6.08 25.74
N VAL A 40 6.97 5.28 25.91
CA VAL A 40 7.60 4.51 24.83
C VAL A 40 6.64 3.46 24.28
N GLU A 41 5.94 2.72 25.15
CA GLU A 41 4.96 1.72 24.73
C GLU A 41 3.86 2.33 23.85
N GLU A 42 3.29 3.46 24.28
CA GLU A 42 2.24 4.13 23.52
C GLU A 42 2.76 4.70 22.19
N ARG A 43 4.01 5.18 22.16
CA ARG A 43 4.65 5.62 20.91
C ARG A 43 4.85 4.46 19.94
N LEU A 44 5.34 3.32 20.42
CA LEU A 44 5.50 2.11 19.62
C LEU A 44 4.16 1.60 19.07
N ARG A 45 3.12 1.56 19.91
CA ARG A 45 1.76 1.18 19.51
C ARG A 45 1.22 2.10 18.42
N ARG A 46 1.40 3.41 18.55
CA ARG A 46 1.00 4.38 17.51
C ARG A 46 1.76 4.17 16.20
N LEU A 47 3.07 3.93 16.25
CA LEU A 47 3.86 3.63 15.05
C LEU A 47 3.39 2.33 14.38
N GLU A 48 3.10 1.28 15.14
CA GLU A 48 2.57 0.03 14.59
C GLU A 48 1.21 0.26 13.89
N MET A 49 0.32 1.01 14.54
CA MET A 49 -0.97 1.38 13.95
C MET A 49 -0.80 2.20 12.67
N GLN A 50 0.11 3.16 12.63
CA GLN A 50 0.39 3.97 11.43
C GLN A 50 0.91 3.11 10.29
N VAL A 51 1.92 2.28 10.54
CA VAL A 51 2.49 1.37 9.52
C VAL A 51 1.44 0.43 8.97
N ARG A 52 0.53 -0.07 9.81
CA ARG A 52 -0.56 -0.96 9.40
C ARG A 52 -1.66 -0.24 8.64
N ALA A 53 -2.03 0.97 9.06
CA ALA A 53 -3.10 1.75 8.45
C ALA A 53 -2.69 2.45 7.16
N ASP A 54 -1.39 2.57 6.90
CA ASP A 54 -0.85 3.23 5.71
C ASP A 54 -1.40 2.61 4.41
N LYS A 55 -1.73 3.47 3.45
CA LYS A 55 -2.32 3.07 2.16
C LYS A 55 -1.73 3.96 1.08
N VAL A 56 -1.24 3.34 0.01
CA VAL A 56 -0.85 4.06 -1.18
C VAL A 56 -2.11 4.35 -2.00
N MET A 57 -2.43 5.62 -2.17
CA MET A 57 -3.54 6.07 -3.00
C MET A 57 -3.02 6.52 -4.36
N VAL A 58 -3.60 5.99 -5.43
CA VAL A 58 -3.27 6.38 -6.81
C VAL A 58 -4.49 7.05 -7.43
N ALA A 59 -4.33 8.29 -7.88
CA ALA A 59 -5.38 9.03 -8.57
C ALA A 59 -5.10 9.04 -10.08
N PHE A 60 -6.08 8.61 -10.87
CA PHE A 60 -6.05 8.69 -12.33
C PHE A 60 -6.86 9.91 -12.77
N VAL A 61 -6.19 10.93 -13.27
CA VAL A 61 -6.79 12.21 -13.66
C VAL A 61 -6.63 12.42 -15.17
N GLY A 62 -7.68 12.91 -15.81
CA GLY A 62 -7.74 13.15 -17.25
C GLY A 62 -9.16 13.45 -17.70
N GLU A 63 -9.32 13.90 -18.94
CA GLU A 63 -10.63 14.31 -19.47
C GLU A 63 -11.64 13.14 -19.49
N PHE A 64 -12.92 13.50 -19.62
CA PHE A 64 -14.01 12.55 -19.74
C PHE A 64 -13.80 11.60 -20.93
N SER A 65 -14.05 10.30 -20.72
CA SER A 65 -13.93 9.26 -21.76
C SER A 65 -12.55 9.12 -22.42
N ARG A 66 -11.46 9.44 -21.73
CA ARG A 66 -10.07 9.23 -22.22
C ARG A 66 -9.41 7.93 -21.76
N GLY A 67 -10.20 6.90 -21.48
CA GLY A 67 -9.65 5.57 -21.18
C GLY A 67 -8.95 5.43 -19.82
N LYS A 68 -9.31 6.26 -18.82
CA LYS A 68 -8.77 6.12 -17.46
C LYS A 68 -9.07 4.74 -16.85
N SER A 69 -10.29 4.24 -17.03
CA SER A 69 -10.68 2.87 -16.60
C SER A 69 -9.89 1.79 -17.33
N GLU A 70 -9.69 1.92 -18.64
CA GLU A 70 -8.81 1.05 -19.43
C GLU A 70 -7.38 1.04 -18.89
N LEU A 71 -6.83 2.21 -18.58
CA LEU A 71 -5.47 2.32 -18.03
C LEU A 71 -5.36 1.62 -16.67
N ILE A 72 -6.35 1.77 -15.78
CA ILE A 72 -6.40 1.03 -14.51
C ILE A 72 -6.42 -0.48 -14.77
N ASN A 73 -7.23 -0.96 -15.72
CA ASN A 73 -7.25 -2.37 -16.08
C ASN A 73 -5.90 -2.86 -16.62
N ALA A 74 -5.23 -2.08 -17.47
CA ALA A 74 -3.94 -2.44 -18.05
C ALA A 74 -2.79 -2.41 -17.02
N VAL A 75 -2.78 -1.43 -16.11
CA VAL A 75 -1.71 -1.30 -15.11
C VAL A 75 -1.87 -2.32 -13.99
N PHE A 76 -3.07 -2.46 -13.40
CA PHE A 76 -3.25 -3.29 -12.19
C PHE A 76 -3.85 -4.67 -12.45
N PHE A 77 -4.59 -4.84 -13.55
CA PHE A 77 -5.44 -6.04 -13.75
C PHE A 77 -5.14 -6.81 -15.03
N ALA A 78 -4.04 -6.51 -15.74
CA ALA A 78 -3.72 -7.15 -17.03
C ALA A 78 -3.67 -8.68 -16.95
N GLY A 79 -3.19 -9.25 -15.83
CA GLY A 79 -3.10 -10.69 -15.63
C GLY A 79 -4.43 -11.40 -15.33
N TYR A 80 -5.52 -10.68 -15.06
CA TYR A 80 -6.80 -11.29 -14.65
C TYR A 80 -7.64 -11.82 -15.82
N GLY A 81 -7.25 -11.54 -17.07
CA GLY A 81 -7.96 -12.01 -18.28
C GLY A 81 -9.38 -11.43 -18.45
N ARG A 82 -9.81 -10.51 -17.57
CA ARG A 82 -11.11 -9.84 -17.61
C ARG A 82 -10.99 -8.40 -17.13
N ARG A 83 -11.92 -7.54 -17.56
CA ARG A 83 -12.00 -6.15 -17.07
C ARG A 83 -12.60 -6.14 -15.67
N ILE A 84 -11.85 -5.60 -14.71
CA ILE A 84 -12.30 -5.43 -13.31
C ILE A 84 -12.99 -4.08 -13.14
N MET A 85 -12.40 -3.01 -13.68
CA MET A 85 -13.06 -1.70 -13.74
C MET A 85 -13.98 -1.63 -14.97
N PRO A 86 -15.21 -1.10 -14.81
CA PRO A 86 -16.11 -0.89 -15.93
C PRO A 86 -15.58 0.20 -16.86
N ALA A 87 -15.62 -0.09 -18.15
CA ALA A 87 -14.86 0.65 -19.14
C ALA A 87 -15.64 0.85 -20.47
N SER A 88 -16.86 0.31 -20.54
CA SER A 88 -17.80 0.51 -21.64
C SER A 88 -18.42 1.91 -21.60
N ALA A 89 -18.82 2.44 -22.76
CA ALA A 89 -19.56 3.70 -22.86
C ALA A 89 -20.78 3.70 -21.91
N GLY A 90 -20.95 4.75 -21.11
CA GLY A 90 -22.00 4.87 -20.09
C GLY A 90 -21.75 4.10 -18.78
N ARG A 91 -20.64 3.37 -18.67
CA ARG A 91 -20.19 2.69 -17.42
C ARG A 91 -18.81 3.12 -16.93
N THR A 92 -18.08 3.93 -17.70
CA THR A 92 -16.87 4.61 -17.24
C THR A 92 -17.22 5.67 -16.20
N THR A 93 -16.43 5.81 -15.14
CA THR A 93 -16.60 6.87 -14.14
C THR A 93 -16.57 8.25 -14.81
N MET A 94 -17.60 9.08 -14.57
CA MET A 94 -17.66 10.49 -14.97
C MET A 94 -16.46 11.27 -14.42
#